data_AF-A0A353QJL7-F1
#
_entry.id   AF-A0A353QJL7-F1
#
_cell.length_a   1.000
_cell.length_b   1.000
_cell.length_c   1.000
_cell.angle_alpha   90.00
_cell.angle_beta   90.00
_cell.angle_gamma   90.00
#
_symmetry.space_group_name_H-M   'P 1'
#
loop_
_entity.id
_entity.type
_entity.pdbx_description
1 polymer ?
#
loop_
_entity_poly.entity_id
_entity_poly.type
_entity_poly.pdbx_seq_one_letter_code
_entity_poly.pdbx_strand_id
1 'polypeptide(L)'
;HYQYAGETKSITQFVEHTDTTGLIVTSGDVILYEEYFQGNAAMSRSIVWSVSKSVVSALMGIAIADGYIKDVSDPVTNYVP
;
A
#
# COMPACT_ATOMS: atom_id res chain seq x y z
N HIS A 1 11.42 -6.28 -19.39
CA HIS A 1 10.55 -5.63 -20.39
C HIS A 1 9.15 -6.16 -20.27
N TYR A 2 8.13 -5.34 -20.51
CA TYR A 2 6.70 -5.72 -20.46
C TYR A 2 5.96 -5.17 -21.68
N GLN A 3 4.87 -5.82 -22.09
CA GLN A 3 4.02 -5.33 -23.18
C GLN A 3 2.86 -4.51 -22.62
N TYR A 4 2.65 -3.30 -23.13
CA TYR A 4 1.51 -2.46 -22.76
C TYR A 4 1.12 -1.57 -23.93
N ALA A 5 -0.19 -1.53 -24.25
CA ALA A 5 -0.74 -0.74 -25.35
C ALA A 5 -0.06 -0.99 -26.73
N GLY A 6 0.36 -2.23 -26.99
CA GLY A 6 1.05 -2.61 -28.23
C GLY A 6 2.55 -2.25 -28.29
N GLU A 7 3.10 -1.69 -27.20
CA GLU A 7 4.50 -1.31 -27.10
C GLU A 7 5.25 -2.19 -26.08
N THR A 8 6.51 -2.48 -26.38
CA THR A 8 7.44 -3.08 -25.41
C THR A 8 8.09 -2.00 -24.57
N LYS A 9 7.83 -2.00 -23.26
CA LYS A 9 8.35 -1.02 -22.30
C LYS A 9 9.39 -1.62 -21.38
N SER A 10 10.36 -0.81 -20.95
CA SER A 10 11.39 -1.20 -19.98
C SER A 10 10.90 -0.96 -18.54
N ILE A 11 11.18 -1.91 -17.66
CA ILE A 11 10.87 -1.78 -16.22
C ILE A 11 11.78 -0.73 -15.60
N THR A 12 13.07 -0.73 -15.97
CA THR A 12 14.04 0.25 -15.49
C THR A 12 13.62 1.68 -15.86
N GLN A 13 13.19 1.90 -17.11
CA GLN A 13 12.68 3.22 -17.53
C GLN A 13 11.40 3.61 -16.79
N PHE A 14 10.52 2.64 -16.49
CA PHE A 14 9.32 2.92 -15.69
C PHE A 14 9.69 3.37 -14.27
N VAL A 15 10.59 2.65 -13.59
CA VAL A 15 11.07 2.98 -12.25
C VAL A 15 11.67 4.39 -12.20
N GLU A 16 12.49 4.74 -13.19
CA GLU A 16 13.08 6.08 -13.34
C GLU A 16 12.02 7.15 -13.63
N HIS A 17 11.11 6.91 -14.58
CA HIS A 17 10.09 7.88 -14.99
C HIS A 17 9.03 8.18 -13.92
N THR A 18 8.80 7.26 -12.97
CA THR A 18 7.80 7.46 -11.91
C THR A 18 8.42 7.86 -10.57
N ASP A 19 9.71 8.22 -10.54
CA ASP A 19 10.44 8.57 -9.33
C ASP A 19 10.27 7.51 -8.21
N THR A 20 10.24 6.23 -8.60
CA THR A 20 10.03 5.13 -7.67
C THR A 20 11.15 5.10 -6.64
N THR A 21 10.81 4.98 -5.36
CA THR A 21 11.79 4.90 -4.25
C THR A 21 12.07 3.47 -3.79
N GLY A 22 11.18 2.53 -4.10
CA GLY A 22 11.38 1.09 -3.89
C GLY A 22 10.27 0.28 -4.55
N LEU A 23 10.58 -0.95 -4.95
CA LEU A 23 9.65 -1.88 -5.58
C LEU A 23 9.87 -3.30 -5.02
N ILE A 24 8.79 -3.91 -4.53
CA ILE A 24 8.78 -5.28 -4.04
C ILE A 24 7.67 -6.08 -4.73
N VAL A 25 7.95 -7.32 -5.11
CA VAL A 25 6.99 -8.26 -5.68
C VAL A 25 7.03 -9.55 -4.87
N THR A 26 5.87 -9.97 -4.36
CA THR A 26 5.74 -11.16 -3.52
C THR A 26 4.73 -12.14 -4.10
N SER A 27 4.89 -13.42 -3.76
CA SER A 27 3.93 -14.49 -4.05
C SER A 27 3.79 -15.37 -2.80
N GLY A 28 2.68 -15.21 -2.09
CA GLY A 28 2.53 -15.75 -0.74
C GLY A 28 3.59 -15.17 0.20
N ASP A 29 4.31 -16.04 0.90
CA ASP A 29 5.36 -15.65 1.85
C ASP A 29 6.75 -15.48 1.21
N VAL A 30 6.84 -15.54 -0.12
CA VAL A 30 8.12 -15.45 -0.86
C VAL A 30 8.25 -14.10 -1.55
N ILE A 31 9.38 -13.43 -1.32
CA ILE A 31 9.80 -12.25 -2.08
C ILE A 31 10.45 -12.73 -3.38
N LEU A 32 9.86 -12.36 -4.52
CA LEU A 32 10.37 -12.70 -5.85
C LEU A 32 11.31 -11.64 -6.41
N TYR A 33 11.12 -10.39 -5.99
CA TYR A 33 11.93 -9.25 -6.40
C TYR A 33 11.83 -8.14 -5.34
N GLU A 34 12.95 -7.49 -5.04
CA GLU A 34 13.02 -6.37 -4.11
C GLU A 34 14.21 -5.50 -4.47
N GLU A 35 13.95 -4.25 -4.85
CA GLU A 35 14.99 -3.24 -5.10
C GLU A 35 14.56 -1.87 -4.57
N TYR A 36 15.56 -1.08 -4.19
CA TYR A 36 15.40 0.26 -3.63
C TYR A 36 16.17 1.28 -4.46
N PHE A 37 15.61 2.47 -4.59
CA PHE A 37 16.11 3.50 -5.49
C PHE A 37 16.20 4.85 -4.75
N GLN A 38 16.83 5.84 -5.38
CA GLN A 38 16.94 7.20 -4.83
C GLN A 38 17.56 7.24 -3.42
N GLY A 39 18.56 6.37 -3.17
CA GLY A 39 19.27 6.29 -1.88
C GLY A 39 18.49 5.60 -0.75
N ASN A 40 17.32 5.02 -1.04
CA ASN A 40 16.60 4.20 -0.07
C ASN A 40 17.23 2.81 0.09
N ALA A 41 16.94 2.19 1.23
CA ALA A 41 17.30 0.81 1.53
C ALA A 41 16.11 0.13 2.23
N ALA A 42 16.21 -1.18 2.49
CA ALA A 42 15.15 -1.98 3.10
C ALA A 42 14.59 -1.43 4.43
N MET A 43 15.41 -0.71 5.20
CA MET A 43 15.02 -0.13 6.48
C MET A 43 14.62 1.35 6.39
N SER A 44 14.66 1.96 5.20
CA SER A 44 14.20 3.34 4.99
C SER A 44 12.70 3.44 5.26
N ARG A 45 12.29 4.51 5.93
CA ARG A 45 10.86 4.81 6.13
C ARG A 45 10.33 5.63 4.96
N SER A 46 9.25 5.15 4.36
CA SER A 46 8.55 5.86 3.28
C SER A 46 7.19 6.36 3.74
N ILE A 47 6.81 7.56 3.28
CA ILE A 47 5.44 8.05 3.44
C ILE A 47 4.51 7.29 2.49
N VAL A 48 3.48 6.63 3.04
CA VAL A 48 2.54 5.81 2.26
C VAL A 48 1.27 6.56 1.86
N TRP A 49 1.15 7.84 2.25
CA TRP A 49 0.03 8.72 1.94
C TRP A 49 -1.34 8.06 2.21
N SER A 50 -2.24 8.02 1.23
CA SER A 50 -3.58 7.49 1.41
C SER A 50 -3.66 5.98 1.60
N VAL A 51 -2.58 5.22 1.37
CA VAL A 51 -2.53 3.79 1.76
C VAL A 51 -2.76 3.63 3.26
N SER A 52 -2.38 4.63 4.07
CA SER A 52 -2.69 4.65 5.51
C SER A 52 -4.19 4.46 5.83
N LYS A 53 -5.10 4.90 4.93
CA LYS A 53 -6.55 4.75 5.14
C LYS A 53 -7.00 3.30 5.10
N SER A 54 -6.35 2.44 4.32
CA SER A 54 -6.63 1.00 4.30
C SER A 54 -6.29 0.36 5.65
N VAL A 55 -5.20 0.79 6.30
CA VAL A 55 -4.86 0.34 7.66
C VAL A 55 -5.93 0.78 8.66
N VAL A 56 -6.37 2.04 8.60
CA VAL A 56 -7.47 2.54 9.45
C VAL A 56 -8.77 1.78 9.19
N SER A 57 -9.09 1.46 7.94
CA SER A 57 -10.26 0.65 7.58
C SER A 57 -10.18 -0.77 8.14
N ALA A 58 -9.00 -1.39 8.15
CA ALA A 58 -8.80 -2.70 8.77
C ALA A 58 -9.00 -2.63 10.29
N LEU A 59 -8.45 -1.60 10.95
CA LEU A 59 -8.67 -1.36 12.38
C LEU A 59 -10.15 -1.13 12.72
N MET A 60 -10.89 -0.44 11.84
CA MET A 60 -12.35 -0.29 11.97
C MET A 60 -13.07 -1.64 11.92
N GLY A 61 -12.70 -2.52 10.97
CA GLY A 61 -13.24 -3.88 10.90
C GLY A 61 -12.96 -4.71 12.16
N ILE A 62 -11.75 -4.59 12.73
CA ILE A 62 -11.39 -5.22 14.01
C ILE A 62 -12.26 -4.67 15.15
N ALA A 63 -12.40 -3.35 15.25
CA ALA A 63 -13.22 -2.73 16.29
C ALA A 63 -14.70 -3.16 16.25
N ILE A 64 -15.22 -3.42 15.05
CA ILE A 64 -16.57 -3.98 14.88
C ILE A 64 -16.61 -5.44 15.34
N ALA A 65 -15.65 -6.26 14.92
CA ALA A 65 -15.58 -7.67 15.30
C ALA A 65 -15.46 -7.85 16.83
N ASP A 66 -14.73 -6.95 17.48
CA ASP A 66 -14.53 -6.93 18.94
C ASP A 66 -15.70 -6.28 19.70
N GLY A 67 -16.70 -5.72 19.00
CA GLY A 67 -17.91 -5.13 19.59
C GLY A 67 -17.75 -3.70 20.13
N TYR A 68 -16.62 -3.03 19.86
CA TYR A 68 -16.43 -1.61 20.22
C TYR A 68 -17.27 -0.67 19.33
N ILE A 69 -17.56 -1.10 18.10
CA ILE A 69 -18.45 -0.41 17.16
C ILE A 69 -19.53 -1.40 16.76
N LYS A 70 -20.80 -1.01 16.87
CA LYS A 70 -21.91 -1.96 16.66
C LYS A 70 -22.15 -2.24 15.19
N ASP A 71 -22.22 -1.19 14.37
CA ASP A 71 -22.44 -1.31 12.93
C ASP A 71 -21.76 -0.18 12.15
N VAL A 72 -21.40 -0.46 10.89
CA VAL A 72 -20.83 0.54 9.97
C VAL A 72 -21.79 1.68 9.64
N SER A 73 -23.09 1.45 9.83
CA SER A 73 -24.17 2.41 9.56
C SER A 73 -24.52 3.25 10.78
N ASP A 74 -23.87 3.03 11.92
CA ASP A 74 -24.12 3.81 13.12
C ASP A 74 -23.81 5.30 12.87
N PRO A 75 -24.63 6.22 13.43
CA PRO A 75 -24.31 7.64 13.44
C PRO A 75 -22.95 7.88 14.09
N VAL A 76 -22.09 8.68 13.44
CA VAL A 76 -20.77 9.05 13.97
C VAL A 76 -20.88 9.72 15.34
N THR A 77 -21.98 10.44 15.59
CA THR A 77 -22.31 11.09 16.88
C THR A 77 -22.43 10.14 18.05
N ASN A 78 -22.61 8.83 17.82
CA ASN A 78 -22.59 7.82 18.88
C ASN A 78 -21.20 7.62 19.49
N TYR A 79 -20.14 7.95 18.74
CA TYR A 79 -18.75 7.73 19.10
C TYR A 79 -17.97 9.03 19.30
N VAL A 80 -18.33 10.08 18.56
CA VAL A 80 -17.73 11.41 18.65
C VAL A 80 -18.86 12.45 18.75
N PRO A 81 -19.21 12.90 19.98
CA PRO A 81 -20.30 13.86 20.22
C PRO A 81 -20.09 15.24 19.62
#